data_AF-A0A7R6YXK8-F1
#
_entry.id   AF-A0A7R6YXK8-F1
#
_cell.length_a   1.000
_cell.length_b   1.000
_cell.length_c   1.000
_cell.angle_alpha   90.00
_cell.angle_beta   90.00
_cell.angle_gamma   90.00
#
_symmetry.space_group_name_H-M   'P 1'
#
loop_
_entity.id
_entity.type
_entity.pdbx_description
1 polymer ?
#
loop_
_entity_poly.entity_id
_entity_poly.type
_entity_poly.pdbx_seq_one_letter_code
_entity_poly.pdbx_strand_id
1 'polypeptide(L)'
;MIGDELRAPGRIQVLQFIFAAVILLLLWIAWRHLSVDARSYVIEARTHGLEIKFFASKSKQWLLPEETMLCQRGCRVLTADERLLEWQDGTTVALRPATAAGLEILILESEPPESDLPGSGKSAEASRPLRTTIGAEELTPGMRLILPEEGWSGAGNLTFSGFTRIGSEVSSGLRDHLESGSYQVREVLPSYSFRPSHRPAVTVLEGKFFPGDEVTFLRPKDGALVKTPLTGFVSPPPEEDATWFQVVGYSPTMAGIFMRINRQGTEPSDIEPNWAHRAIKDPIALGLAAVLTMAAAFAQIVATIVDLVPRDRRHAEVAPPPSRKKVSAARKVRERKRGP
;
A
#
# COMPACT_ATOMS: atom_id res chain seq x y z
N MET A 1 -42.84 -49.34 38.34
CA MET A 1 -41.36 -49.26 38.26
C MET A 1 -40.98 -49.42 36.80
N ILE A 2 -40.01 -48.66 36.29
CA ILE A 2 -39.71 -48.36 34.87
C ILE A 2 -40.30 -47.00 34.47
N GLY A 3 -39.42 -45.99 34.43
CA GLY A 3 -39.72 -44.66 33.93
C GLY A 3 -39.02 -43.59 34.76
N ASP A 4 -37.71 -43.39 34.53
CA ASP A 4 -37.02 -42.10 34.80
C ASP A 4 -35.52 -42.06 34.40
N GLU A 5 -34.97 -43.06 33.71
CA GLU A 5 -33.53 -43.09 33.34
C GLU A 5 -33.16 -42.47 31.97
N LEU A 6 -33.97 -41.54 31.45
CA LEU A 6 -33.60 -40.74 30.27
C LEU A 6 -33.26 -39.29 30.64
N ARG A 7 -32.49 -39.08 31.73
CA ARG A 7 -31.72 -37.84 31.89
C ARG A 7 -30.56 -37.87 30.90
N ALA A 8 -30.84 -37.52 29.64
CA ALA A 8 -29.87 -37.47 28.55
C ALA A 8 -28.77 -36.42 28.83
N PRO A 9 -27.61 -36.79 29.39
CA PRO A 9 -26.52 -35.84 29.66
C PRO A 9 -25.83 -35.43 28.36
N GLY A 10 -26.05 -36.19 27.27
CA GLY A 10 -25.43 -35.96 25.98
C GLY A 10 -26.04 -34.82 25.16
N ARG A 11 -27.28 -34.39 25.42
CA ARG A 11 -27.90 -33.31 24.61
C ARG A 11 -27.21 -31.96 24.80
N ILE A 12 -26.79 -31.65 26.02
CA ILE A 12 -26.08 -30.41 26.34
C ILE A 12 -24.68 -30.42 25.70
N GLN A 13 -23.98 -31.56 25.75
CA GLN A 13 -22.65 -31.70 25.15
C GLN A 13 -22.71 -31.53 23.62
N VAL A 14 -23.68 -32.16 22.93
CA VAL A 14 -23.84 -32.02 21.48
C VAL A 14 -24.10 -30.56 21.08
N LEU A 15 -24.92 -29.82 21.82
CA LEU A 15 -25.19 -28.41 21.55
C LEU A 15 -23.92 -27.55 21.70
N GLN A 16 -23.11 -27.81 22.73
CA GLN A 16 -21.83 -27.13 22.96
C GLN A 16 -20.83 -27.40 21.84
N PHE A 17 -20.73 -28.65 21.36
CA PHE A 17 -19.87 -28.99 20.22
C PHE A 17 -20.30 -28.29 18.93
N ILE A 18 -21.60 -28.27 18.64
CA ILE A 18 -22.13 -27.56 17.45
C ILE A 18 -21.80 -26.07 17.53
N PHE A 19 -22.03 -25.44 18.68
CA PHE A 19 -21.73 -24.03 18.88
C PHE A 19 -20.23 -23.72 18.72
N ALA A 20 -19.36 -24.53 19.32
CA ALA A 20 -17.91 -24.38 19.17
C ALA A 20 -17.46 -24.56 17.71
N ALA A 21 -18.01 -25.55 17.00
CA ALA A 21 -17.72 -25.78 15.58
C ALA A 21 -18.15 -24.60 14.70
N VAL A 22 -19.32 -24.01 14.98
CA VAL A 22 -19.79 -22.80 14.29
C VAL A 22 -18.83 -21.62 14.55
N ILE A 23 -18.43 -21.38 15.80
CA ILE A 23 -17.46 -20.32 16.13
C ILE A 23 -16.14 -20.54 15.38
N LEU A 24 -15.58 -21.76 15.40
CA LEU A 24 -14.34 -22.06 14.70
C LEU A 24 -14.46 -21.86 13.19
N LEU A 25 -15.60 -22.24 12.59
CA LEU A 25 -15.88 -21.99 11.19
C LEU A 25 -15.93 -20.48 10.88
N LEU A 26 -16.61 -19.70 11.71
CA LEU A 26 -16.69 -18.24 11.57
C LEU A 26 -15.31 -17.59 11.71
N LEU A 27 -14.49 -18.02 12.67
CA LEU A 27 -13.12 -17.54 12.83
C LEU A 27 -12.23 -17.91 11.65
N TRP A 28 -12.38 -19.11 11.08
CA TRP A 28 -11.65 -19.51 9.89
C TRP A 28 -12.04 -18.70 8.66
N ILE A 29 -13.35 -18.44 8.47
CA ILE A 29 -13.84 -17.54 7.42
C ILE A 29 -13.27 -16.14 7.63
N ALA A 30 -13.32 -15.59 8.85
CA ALA A 30 -12.74 -14.29 9.18
C ALA A 30 -11.25 -14.23 8.81
N TRP A 31 -10.47 -15.20 9.28
CA TRP A 31 -9.05 -15.29 9.02
C TRP A 31 -8.74 -15.29 7.52
N ARG A 32 -9.41 -16.17 6.76
CA ARG A 32 -9.24 -16.26 5.30
C ARG A 32 -9.57 -14.94 4.60
N HIS A 33 -10.60 -14.24 5.04
CA HIS A 33 -10.99 -12.94 4.47
C HIS A 33 -9.97 -11.83 4.80
N LEU A 34 -9.27 -11.95 5.93
CA LEU A 34 -8.28 -10.97 6.37
C LEU A 34 -6.88 -11.19 5.75
N SER A 35 -6.58 -12.38 5.22
CA SER A 35 -5.26 -12.75 4.65
C SER A 35 -5.02 -12.34 3.18
N VAL A 36 -5.80 -11.43 2.61
CA VAL A 36 -5.56 -10.95 1.23
C VAL A 36 -4.56 -9.80 1.25
N ASP A 37 -3.41 -9.98 0.58
CA ASP A 37 -2.30 -9.01 0.63
C ASP A 37 -2.13 -8.19 -0.65
N ALA A 38 -2.96 -8.45 -1.67
CA ALA A 38 -2.89 -7.75 -2.95
C ALA A 38 -3.47 -6.34 -2.83
N ARG A 39 -2.60 -5.34 -3.00
CA ARG A 39 -2.94 -3.92 -2.87
C ARG A 39 -2.32 -3.09 -3.97
N SER A 40 -2.92 -1.92 -4.18
CA SER A 40 -2.46 -0.89 -5.09
C SER A 40 -2.46 0.45 -4.39
N TYR A 41 -1.59 1.35 -4.81
CA TYR A 41 -1.51 2.71 -4.32
C TYR A 41 -1.92 3.65 -5.44
N VAL A 42 -2.75 4.62 -5.09
CA VAL A 42 -3.04 5.80 -5.91
C VAL A 42 -2.44 6.97 -5.20
N ILE A 43 -1.72 7.80 -5.93
CA ILE A 43 -1.16 9.04 -5.40
C ILE A 43 -1.56 10.20 -6.29
N GLU A 44 -1.68 11.35 -5.65
CA GLU A 44 -1.86 12.64 -6.30
C GLU A 44 -0.99 13.63 -5.52
N ALA A 45 0.07 14.12 -6.14
CA ALA A 45 1.06 14.96 -5.48
C ALA A 45 1.39 16.21 -6.31
N ARG A 46 1.72 17.29 -5.61
CA ARG A 46 2.35 18.49 -6.15
C ARG A 46 3.81 18.43 -5.76
N THR A 47 4.71 18.47 -6.73
CA THR A 47 6.14 18.31 -6.49
C THR A 47 6.94 19.20 -7.43
N HIS A 48 8.11 19.62 -6.97
CA HIS A 48 9.09 20.34 -7.78
C HIS A 48 10.09 19.39 -8.45
N GLY A 49 10.04 18.09 -8.12
CA GLY A 49 10.91 17.09 -8.72
C GLY A 49 10.35 15.68 -8.67
N LEU A 50 10.74 14.91 -9.69
CA LEU A 50 10.31 13.54 -9.93
C LEU A 50 11.45 12.81 -10.62
N GLU A 51 11.92 11.71 -10.04
CA GLU A 51 12.86 10.82 -10.69
C GLU A 51 12.11 9.59 -11.20
N ILE A 52 12.22 9.31 -12.50
CA ILE A 52 11.64 8.13 -13.13
C ILE A 52 12.76 7.34 -13.79
N LYS A 53 12.89 6.07 -13.41
CA LYS A 53 13.66 5.08 -14.15
C LYS A 53 12.70 4.27 -15.01
N PHE A 54 12.67 4.56 -16.31
CA PHE A 54 11.70 3.99 -17.23
C PHE A 54 11.90 2.48 -17.44
N PHE A 55 10.79 1.77 -17.63
CA PHE A 55 10.83 0.41 -18.16
C PHE A 55 10.55 0.40 -19.65
N ALA A 56 10.95 -0.69 -20.29
CA ALA A 56 10.39 -1.12 -21.56
C ALA A 56 8.88 -1.46 -21.46
N SER A 57 8.02 -0.45 -21.25
CA SER A 57 6.55 -0.56 -21.28
C SER A 57 5.98 -0.03 -22.61
N LYS A 58 4.65 -0.04 -22.79
CA LYS A 58 4.00 0.48 -24.02
C LYS A 58 3.68 1.98 -23.98
N SER A 59 3.73 2.64 -22.81
CA SER A 59 3.42 4.06 -22.64
C SER A 59 4.71 4.90 -22.63
N LYS A 60 5.30 5.08 -23.81
CA LYS A 60 6.66 5.64 -23.99
C LYS A 60 6.72 6.90 -24.83
N GLN A 61 5.56 7.41 -25.20
CA GLN A 61 5.45 8.51 -26.14
C GLN A 61 5.12 9.79 -25.38
N TRP A 62 6.01 10.76 -25.45
CA TRP A 62 5.71 12.14 -25.06
C TRP A 62 5.60 12.99 -26.30
N LEU A 63 4.52 13.76 -26.37
CA LEU A 63 4.40 14.83 -27.34
C LEU A 63 4.85 16.10 -26.64
N LEU A 64 5.91 16.70 -27.14
CA LEU A 64 6.53 17.89 -26.59
C LEU A 64 6.31 19.07 -27.53
N PRO A 65 6.27 20.31 -27.01
CA PRO A 65 6.19 21.51 -27.82
C PRO A 65 7.45 21.68 -28.68
N GLU A 66 7.32 22.36 -29.82
CA GLU A 66 8.44 22.64 -30.74
C GLU A 66 9.57 23.46 -30.09
N GLU A 67 9.22 24.25 -29.08
CA GLU A 67 10.14 25.12 -28.34
C GLU A 67 10.96 24.37 -27.28
N THR A 68 10.84 23.03 -27.21
CA THR A 68 11.63 22.22 -26.29
C THR A 68 13.13 22.42 -26.56
N MET A 69 13.88 22.77 -25.51
CA MET A 69 15.31 23.02 -25.60
C MET A 69 16.12 21.89 -24.98
N LEU A 70 17.25 21.55 -25.59
CA LEU A 70 18.28 20.72 -24.96
C LEU A 70 19.41 21.62 -24.46
N CYS A 71 19.74 21.52 -23.17
CA CYS A 71 20.72 22.37 -22.51
C CYS A 71 21.83 21.55 -21.84
N GLN A 72 23.09 21.97 -22.00
CA GLN A 72 24.24 21.44 -21.24
C GLN A 72 25.24 22.53 -20.85
N ARG A 73 25.76 23.25 -21.85
CA ARG A 73 26.65 24.43 -21.71
C ARG A 73 26.15 25.62 -22.55
N GLY A 74 24.85 25.62 -22.78
CA GLY A 74 24.12 26.43 -23.74
C GLY A 74 22.82 25.70 -24.05
N CYS A 75 21.77 26.46 -24.33
CA CYS A 75 20.48 25.91 -24.71
C CYS A 75 20.32 26.04 -26.22
N ARG A 76 19.88 24.97 -26.86
CA ARG A 76 19.48 25.00 -28.27
C ARG A 76 18.09 24.39 -28.39
N VAL A 77 17.27 24.97 -29.25
CA VAL A 77 15.95 24.40 -29.59
C VAL A 77 16.19 23.07 -30.31
N LEU A 78 15.44 22.04 -29.92
CA LEU A 78 15.47 20.76 -30.61
C LEU A 78 14.75 20.91 -31.94
N THR A 79 15.48 20.72 -33.03
CA THR A 79 14.87 20.63 -34.35
C THR A 79 14.17 19.29 -34.50
N ALA A 80 13.08 19.30 -35.26
CA ALA A 80 12.23 18.15 -35.61
C ALA A 80 12.92 17.05 -36.45
N ASP A 81 14.26 17.00 -36.46
CA ASP A 81 15.00 15.95 -37.14
C ASP A 81 14.95 14.66 -36.32
N GLU A 82 14.79 13.51 -36.99
CA GLU A 82 14.84 12.22 -36.30
C GLU A 82 16.25 11.98 -35.72
N ARG A 83 16.31 11.73 -34.41
CA ARG A 83 17.56 11.45 -33.68
C ARG A 83 17.37 10.28 -32.75
N LEU A 84 18.41 9.45 -32.66
CA LEU A 84 18.53 8.44 -31.60
C LEU A 84 19.49 8.96 -30.55
N LEU A 85 19.04 8.92 -29.30
CA LEU A 85 19.77 9.36 -28.13
C LEU A 85 19.98 8.14 -27.24
N GLU A 86 21.23 7.83 -26.94
CA GLU A 86 21.59 6.76 -26.01
C GLU A 86 21.88 7.39 -24.64
N TRP A 87 21.20 6.91 -23.60
CA TRP A 87 21.39 7.32 -22.21
C TRP A 87 22.43 6.42 -21.54
N GLN A 88 23.03 6.90 -20.44
CA GLN A 88 24.10 6.18 -19.75
C GLN A 88 23.71 4.81 -19.18
N ASP A 89 22.44 4.58 -18.90
CA ASP A 89 21.92 3.32 -18.39
C ASP A 89 21.53 2.34 -19.52
N GLY A 90 21.93 2.64 -20.77
CA GLY A 90 21.55 1.88 -21.95
C GLY A 90 20.16 2.22 -22.48
N THR A 91 19.45 3.16 -21.85
CA THR A 91 18.14 3.57 -22.34
C THR A 91 18.26 4.27 -23.69
N THR A 92 17.64 3.72 -24.73
CA THR A 92 17.58 4.36 -26.04
C THR A 92 16.31 5.20 -26.15
N VAL A 93 16.46 6.46 -26.53
CA VAL A 93 15.38 7.43 -26.73
C VAL A 93 15.41 7.90 -28.18
N ALA A 94 14.31 7.73 -28.90
CA ALA A 94 14.13 8.31 -30.22
C ALA A 94 13.41 9.66 -30.09
N LEU A 95 13.99 10.70 -30.68
CA LEU A 95 13.31 11.96 -30.94
C LEU A 95 12.83 11.94 -32.39
N ARG A 96 11.55 12.26 -32.61
CA ARG A 96 10.93 12.30 -33.93
C ARG A 96 10.07 13.55 -34.10
N PRO A 97 9.91 14.05 -35.33
CA PRO A 97 8.87 15.04 -35.59
C PRO A 97 7.49 14.43 -35.32
N ALA A 98 6.66 15.12 -34.54
CA ALA A 98 5.26 14.76 -34.40
C ALA A 98 4.45 15.24 -35.62
N THR A 99 3.38 14.52 -35.97
CA THR A 99 2.52 14.85 -37.12
C THR A 99 1.73 16.16 -36.97
N ALA A 100 1.63 16.70 -35.75
CA ALA A 100 0.73 17.82 -35.41
C ALA A 100 1.47 19.09 -34.93
N ALA A 101 2.70 19.33 -35.40
CA ALA A 101 3.64 20.33 -34.86
C ALA A 101 4.10 19.94 -33.43
N GLY A 102 5.41 19.70 -33.26
CA GLY A 102 5.98 19.23 -32.00
C GLY A 102 7.03 18.13 -32.14
N LEU A 103 7.57 17.71 -31.01
CA LEU A 103 8.60 16.69 -30.89
C LEU A 103 8.04 15.47 -30.16
N GLU A 104 8.12 14.30 -30.79
CA GLU A 104 7.79 13.02 -30.19
C GLU A 104 9.05 12.43 -29.53
N ILE A 105 8.99 12.16 -28.22
CA ILE A 105 9.99 11.36 -27.52
C ILE A 105 9.46 9.95 -27.35
N LEU A 106 10.16 8.96 -27.92
CA LEU A 106 9.86 7.55 -27.81
C LEU A 106 10.99 6.81 -27.10
N ILE A 107 10.71 6.27 -25.92
CA ILE A 107 11.72 5.56 -25.11
C ILE A 107 11.88 4.11 -25.60
N LEU A 108 12.66 3.83 -26.64
CA LEU A 108 12.67 2.54 -27.35
C LEU A 108 13.02 1.31 -26.49
N GLU A 109 14.13 1.33 -25.76
CA GLU A 109 14.61 0.17 -25.00
C GLU A 109 15.22 0.68 -23.70
N SER A 110 14.77 0.14 -22.57
CA SER A 110 15.61 0.05 -21.38
C SER A 110 15.65 -1.43 -21.05
N GLU A 111 16.85 -2.04 -21.07
CA GLU A 111 17.00 -3.31 -20.40
C GLU A 111 16.63 -3.03 -18.93
N PRO A 112 15.59 -3.68 -18.36
CA PRO A 112 15.39 -3.58 -16.93
C PRO A 112 16.71 -4.05 -16.31
N PRO A 113 17.30 -3.33 -15.33
CA PRO A 113 18.57 -3.74 -14.75
C PRO A 113 18.46 -5.20 -14.33
N GLU A 114 19.12 -6.07 -15.08
CA GLU A 114 19.00 -7.53 -14.95
C GLU A 114 19.53 -7.99 -13.58
N SER A 115 20.20 -7.08 -12.85
CA SER A 115 20.73 -7.26 -11.50
C SER A 115 19.68 -7.40 -10.40
N ASP A 116 18.40 -7.05 -10.60
CA ASP A 116 17.36 -7.09 -9.55
C ASP A 116 16.31 -8.20 -9.74
N LEU A 117 16.48 -9.08 -10.74
CA LEU A 117 15.60 -10.23 -10.97
C LEU A 117 16.35 -11.56 -10.80
N PRO A 118 16.47 -12.12 -9.57
CA PRO A 118 16.91 -13.49 -9.40
C PRO A 118 15.86 -14.42 -10.03
N GLY A 119 16.28 -15.28 -10.96
CA GLY A 119 15.45 -16.37 -11.48
C GLY A 119 15.14 -16.37 -12.98
N SER A 120 15.62 -15.41 -13.77
CA SER A 120 15.56 -15.52 -15.25
C SER A 120 16.63 -16.50 -15.75
N GLY A 121 16.40 -17.79 -15.50
CA GLY A 121 17.17 -18.86 -16.09
C GLY A 121 16.87 -18.96 -17.57
N LYS A 122 17.83 -18.53 -18.40
CA LYS A 122 18.06 -18.90 -19.81
C LYS A 122 16.87 -18.77 -20.77
N SER A 123 17.07 -17.90 -21.76
CA SER A 123 16.77 -18.10 -23.19
C SER A 123 15.95 -16.95 -23.78
N ALA A 124 16.61 -16.07 -24.53
CA ALA A 124 16.47 -16.08 -25.97
C ALA A 124 17.49 -15.12 -26.57
N GLU A 125 18.33 -15.68 -27.42
CA GLU A 125 19.02 -15.04 -28.52
C GLU A 125 17.96 -14.36 -29.42
N ALA A 126 17.50 -13.17 -29.01
CA ALA A 126 16.51 -12.39 -29.73
C ALA A 126 17.23 -11.21 -30.39
N SER A 127 17.51 -11.40 -31.68
CA SER A 127 17.47 -10.38 -32.72
C SER A 127 17.88 -8.97 -32.29
N ARG A 128 19.18 -8.67 -32.40
CA ARG A 128 19.65 -7.27 -32.47
C ARG A 128 18.86 -6.54 -33.56
N PRO A 129 18.01 -5.55 -33.25
CA PRO A 129 17.45 -4.72 -34.31
C PRO A 129 18.61 -4.02 -35.02
N LEU A 130 18.53 -3.95 -36.35
CA LEU A 130 19.49 -3.24 -37.18
C LEU A 130 19.69 -1.82 -36.60
N ARG A 131 20.86 -1.56 -36.02
CA ARG A 131 21.38 -0.22 -35.75
C ARG A 131 21.58 0.47 -37.10
N THR A 132 20.52 1.11 -37.59
CA THR A 132 20.64 2.14 -38.62
C THR A 132 21.01 3.41 -37.88
N THR A 133 22.31 3.65 -37.73
CA THR A 133 22.85 4.81 -37.03
C THR A 133 22.58 6.07 -37.85
N ILE A 134 21.41 6.67 -37.68
CA ILE A 134 21.14 8.02 -38.17
C ILE A 134 21.46 8.98 -37.02
N GLY A 135 22.60 9.68 -37.14
CA GLY A 135 22.93 10.88 -36.33
C GLY A 135 22.88 10.71 -34.81
N ALA A 136 23.33 9.57 -34.27
CA ALA A 136 23.27 9.32 -32.83
C ALA A 136 24.07 10.37 -32.04
N GLU A 137 23.38 11.15 -31.22
CA GLU A 137 23.99 12.11 -30.29
C GLU A 137 23.95 11.50 -28.89
N GLU A 138 25.10 11.30 -28.28
CA GLU A 138 25.19 10.72 -26.94
C GLU A 138 24.72 11.75 -25.90
N LEU A 139 23.71 11.39 -25.10
CA LEU A 139 23.26 12.25 -24.01
C LEU A 139 24.22 12.10 -22.83
N THR A 140 25.03 13.12 -22.60
CA THR A 140 26.01 13.11 -21.51
C THR A 140 25.39 13.61 -20.19
N PRO A 141 25.95 13.23 -19.03
CA PRO A 141 25.47 13.70 -17.74
C PRO A 141 25.32 15.20 -17.66
N GLY A 142 24.23 15.65 -17.05
CA GLY A 142 23.92 17.07 -16.88
C GLY A 142 23.25 17.72 -18.08
N MET A 143 23.02 16.99 -19.19
CA MET A 143 22.07 17.43 -20.22
C MET A 143 20.66 17.51 -19.64
N ARG A 144 19.93 18.56 -20.01
CA ARG A 144 18.56 18.83 -19.55
C ARG A 144 17.68 19.14 -20.73
N LEU A 145 16.52 18.49 -20.78
CA LEU A 145 15.42 18.92 -21.63
C LEU A 145 14.63 19.98 -20.86
N ILE A 146 14.47 21.16 -21.44
CA ILE A 146 13.68 22.25 -20.88
C ILE A 146 12.44 22.39 -21.75
N LEU A 147 11.28 22.18 -21.13
CA LEU A 147 9.99 22.41 -21.72
C LEU A 147 9.51 23.80 -21.27
N PRO A 148 9.25 24.74 -22.19
CA PRO A 148 8.60 25.99 -21.85
C PRO A 148 7.21 25.73 -21.27
N GLU A 149 6.80 26.55 -20.31
CA GLU A 149 5.52 26.41 -19.61
C GLU A 149 4.32 26.51 -20.55
N GLU A 150 4.33 27.51 -21.43
CA GLU A 150 3.29 27.73 -22.45
C GLU A 150 3.14 26.50 -23.36
N GLY A 151 4.28 25.97 -23.82
CA GLY A 151 4.33 24.78 -24.65
C GLY A 151 3.87 23.50 -23.92
N TRP A 152 4.24 23.34 -22.64
CA TRP A 152 3.81 22.18 -21.86
C TRP A 152 2.31 22.21 -21.56
N SER A 153 1.78 23.39 -21.22
CA SER A 153 0.35 23.60 -21.01
C SER A 153 -0.48 23.23 -22.23
N GLY A 154 0.04 23.49 -23.44
CA GLY A 154 -0.58 23.06 -24.70
C GLY A 154 -0.43 21.56 -25.01
N ALA A 155 0.70 20.95 -24.64
CA ALA A 155 0.98 19.54 -24.89
C ALA A 155 0.20 18.58 -23.96
N GLY A 156 -0.16 19.05 -22.76
CA GLY A 156 -0.94 18.30 -21.78
C GLY A 156 -0.10 17.31 -20.96
N ASN A 157 -0.73 16.20 -20.58
CA ASN A 157 -0.19 15.29 -19.57
C ASN A 157 0.88 14.35 -20.14
N LEU A 158 2.06 14.32 -19.50
CA LEU A 158 3.16 13.43 -19.84
C LEU A 158 3.00 12.09 -19.11
N THR A 159 2.60 11.04 -19.81
CA THR A 159 2.44 9.71 -19.21
C THR A 159 3.77 9.07 -18.87
N PHE A 160 3.90 8.39 -17.74
CA PHE A 160 5.11 7.66 -17.40
C PHE A 160 4.81 6.27 -16.86
N SER A 161 5.80 5.38 -16.97
CA SER A 161 5.79 4.08 -16.31
C SER A 161 7.23 3.69 -15.98
N GLY A 162 7.55 3.62 -14.68
CA GLY A 162 8.93 3.47 -14.23
C GLY A 162 9.05 3.26 -12.73
N PHE A 163 10.25 2.97 -12.23
CA PHE A 163 10.51 3.14 -10.80
C PHE A 163 10.55 4.63 -10.51
N THR A 164 9.69 5.06 -9.61
CA THR A 164 9.50 6.48 -9.35
C THR A 164 9.92 6.84 -7.93
N ARG A 165 10.61 7.97 -7.79
CA ARG A 165 10.85 8.66 -6.53
C ARG A 165 10.27 10.07 -6.66
N ILE A 166 9.36 10.41 -5.75
CA ILE A 166 8.58 11.64 -5.80
C ILE A 166 9.01 12.50 -4.64
N GLY A 167 9.41 13.73 -4.93
CA GLY A 167 10.07 14.53 -3.94
C GLY A 167 11.50 14.05 -3.67
N SER A 168 12.13 14.72 -2.73
CA SER A 168 13.45 14.43 -2.20
C SER A 168 13.52 14.94 -0.78
N GLU A 169 14.44 14.39 0.01
CA GLU A 169 14.79 15.01 1.28
C GLU A 169 15.28 16.46 1.07
N VAL A 170 14.77 17.40 1.86
CA VAL A 170 15.14 18.82 1.76
C VAL A 170 16.58 18.97 2.23
N SER A 171 17.51 19.14 1.29
CA SER A 171 18.90 19.49 1.59
C SER A 171 19.31 20.77 0.87
N SER A 172 20.38 21.42 1.35
CA SER A 172 20.84 22.70 0.80
C SER A 172 21.11 22.59 -0.70
N GLY A 173 20.36 23.35 -1.50
CA GLY A 173 20.50 23.42 -2.95
C GLY A 173 19.65 22.43 -3.75
N LEU A 174 18.97 21.48 -3.09
CA LEU A 174 17.97 20.63 -3.75
C LEU A 174 16.68 21.41 -3.98
N ARG A 175 16.08 21.21 -5.16
CA ARG A 175 14.82 21.85 -5.56
C ARG A 175 13.70 20.84 -5.72
N ASP A 176 14.01 19.56 -5.74
CA ASP A 176 13.14 18.43 -6.07
C ASP A 176 12.24 17.96 -4.93
N HIS A 177 11.76 18.88 -4.08
CA HIS A 177 10.93 18.53 -2.93
C HIS A 177 9.45 18.35 -3.30
N LEU A 178 8.77 17.48 -2.54
CA LEU A 178 7.32 17.36 -2.57
C LEU A 178 6.72 18.56 -1.82
N GLU A 179 5.73 19.22 -2.41
CA GLU A 179 5.06 20.35 -1.78
C GLU A 179 3.83 19.87 -0.98
N SER A 180 2.97 19.06 -1.61
CA SER A 180 1.79 18.50 -0.95
C SER A 180 1.24 17.32 -1.74
N GLY A 181 0.24 16.63 -1.18
CA GLY A 181 -0.50 15.63 -1.92
C GLY A 181 -1.30 14.69 -1.03
N SER A 182 -1.87 13.67 -1.65
CA SER A 182 -2.60 12.61 -0.99
C SER A 182 -2.28 11.25 -1.59
N TYR A 183 -2.54 10.22 -0.79
CA TYR A 183 -2.48 8.84 -1.23
C TYR A 183 -3.72 8.07 -0.79
N GLN A 184 -4.04 7.06 -1.57
CA GLN A 184 -5.07 6.08 -1.27
C GLN A 184 -4.46 4.70 -1.46
N VAL A 185 -4.61 3.84 -0.46
CA VAL A 185 -4.28 2.42 -0.57
C VAL A 185 -5.57 1.68 -0.88
N ARG A 186 -5.60 0.97 -2.01
CA ARG A 186 -6.75 0.25 -2.50
C ARG A 186 -6.48 -1.25 -2.50
N GLU A 187 -7.40 -2.00 -1.90
CA GLU A 187 -7.33 -3.46 -1.81
C GLU A 187 -8.55 -4.10 -2.46
N VAL A 188 -8.36 -5.27 -3.07
CA VAL A 188 -9.46 -6.09 -3.57
C VAL A 188 -9.92 -6.99 -2.43
N LEU A 189 -11.00 -6.59 -1.75
CA LEU A 189 -11.50 -7.36 -0.61
C LEU A 189 -12.18 -8.65 -1.08
N PRO A 190 -11.95 -9.79 -0.40
CA PRO A 190 -12.52 -11.08 -0.79
C PRO A 190 -14.05 -11.11 -0.74
N SER A 191 -14.71 -10.22 0.03
CA SER A 191 -16.18 -10.08 0.01
C SER A 191 -16.74 -9.69 -1.36
N TYR A 192 -15.96 -8.97 -2.18
CA TYR A 192 -16.34 -8.65 -3.55
C TYR A 192 -15.96 -9.75 -4.56
N SER A 193 -15.21 -10.78 -4.15
CA SER A 193 -14.76 -11.85 -5.05
C SER A 193 -15.89 -12.77 -5.53
N PHE A 194 -17.04 -12.80 -4.83
CA PHE A 194 -18.23 -13.55 -5.24
C PHE A 194 -18.90 -12.98 -6.51
N ARG A 195 -18.51 -11.79 -6.96
CA ARG A 195 -18.97 -11.20 -8.24
C ARG A 195 -17.80 -11.15 -9.23
N PRO A 196 -17.56 -12.23 -10.01
CA PRO A 196 -16.36 -12.35 -10.84
C PRO A 196 -16.20 -11.24 -11.89
N SER A 197 -17.28 -10.59 -12.31
CA SER A 197 -17.26 -9.52 -13.30
C SER A 197 -16.86 -8.14 -12.74
N HIS A 198 -16.93 -7.91 -11.43
CA HIS A 198 -16.67 -6.61 -10.82
C HIS A 198 -16.00 -6.82 -9.46
N ARG A 199 -14.67 -6.78 -9.45
CA ARG A 199 -13.85 -6.73 -8.22
C ARG A 199 -13.36 -5.31 -8.01
N PRO A 200 -14.22 -4.38 -7.52
CA PRO A 200 -13.77 -3.03 -7.25
C PRO A 200 -12.69 -3.07 -6.17
N ALA A 201 -11.57 -2.41 -6.42
CA ALA A 201 -10.61 -2.12 -5.38
C ALA A 201 -11.21 -1.04 -4.46
N VAL A 202 -11.27 -1.31 -3.16
CA VAL A 202 -11.83 -0.39 -2.15
C VAL A 202 -10.68 0.32 -1.45
N THR A 203 -10.83 1.63 -1.23
CA THR A 203 -9.87 2.40 -0.43
C THR A 203 -9.91 1.95 1.03
N VAL A 204 -8.85 1.29 1.49
CA VAL A 204 -8.70 0.79 2.86
C VAL A 204 -7.99 1.78 3.78
N LEU A 205 -7.10 2.58 3.21
CA LEU A 205 -6.33 3.60 3.92
C LEU A 205 -6.15 4.82 3.02
N GLU A 206 -6.19 5.99 3.60
CA GLU A 206 -5.94 7.26 2.92
C GLU A 206 -5.11 8.17 3.82
N GLY A 207 -4.35 9.06 3.21
CA GLY A 207 -3.53 10.02 3.94
C GLY A 207 -3.04 11.15 3.07
N LYS A 208 -2.31 12.08 3.69
CA LYS A 208 -1.72 13.24 3.05
C LYS A 208 -0.20 13.21 3.17
N PHE A 209 0.45 13.74 2.15
CA PHE A 209 1.89 14.03 2.19
C PHE A 209 2.13 15.41 2.79
N PHE A 210 3.31 15.57 3.37
CA PHE A 210 3.78 16.82 3.94
C PHE A 210 4.91 17.39 3.07
N PRO A 211 5.13 18.72 3.10
CA PRO A 211 6.24 19.33 2.40
C PRO A 211 7.58 18.66 2.77
N GLY A 212 8.38 18.31 1.77
CA GLY A 212 9.66 17.64 1.94
C GLY A 212 9.61 16.12 2.13
N ASP A 213 8.43 15.50 2.05
CA ASP A 213 8.32 14.04 2.00
C ASP A 213 8.94 13.49 0.70
N GLU A 214 9.73 12.43 0.80
CA GLU A 214 10.15 11.61 -0.33
C GLU A 214 9.34 10.31 -0.35
N VAL A 215 8.72 10.00 -1.50
CA VAL A 215 7.84 8.84 -1.65
C VAL A 215 8.45 7.83 -2.63
N THR A 216 8.54 6.57 -2.19
CA THR A 216 8.98 5.44 -3.01
C THR A 216 8.08 4.22 -2.82
N PHE A 217 8.02 3.35 -3.84
CA PHE A 217 7.25 2.11 -3.79
C PHE A 217 8.20 0.92 -3.77
N LEU A 218 8.03 0.05 -2.78
CA LEU A 218 8.93 -1.07 -2.51
C LEU A 218 8.13 -2.36 -2.34
N ARG A 219 8.79 -3.50 -2.50
CA ARG A 219 8.25 -4.81 -2.16
C ARG A 219 9.36 -5.72 -1.66
N PRO A 220 9.08 -6.63 -0.71
CA PRO A 220 10.02 -7.67 -0.33
C PRO A 220 10.12 -8.71 -1.45
N LYS A 221 11.36 -9.07 -1.83
CA LYS A 221 11.67 -10.16 -2.75
C LYS A 221 12.98 -10.82 -2.32
N ASP A 222 12.96 -12.11 -2.06
CA ASP A 222 14.15 -12.91 -1.67
C ASP A 222 14.95 -12.31 -0.48
N GLY A 223 14.24 -11.70 0.48
CA GLY A 223 14.85 -11.05 1.65
C GLY A 223 15.38 -9.63 1.41
N ALA A 224 15.32 -9.12 0.17
CA ALA A 224 15.69 -7.76 -0.18
C ALA A 224 14.46 -6.89 -0.49
N LEU A 225 14.61 -5.57 -0.35
CA LEU A 225 13.61 -4.59 -0.77
C LEU A 225 13.90 -4.16 -2.20
N VAL A 226 12.96 -4.43 -3.10
CA VAL A 226 13.07 -4.08 -4.52
C VAL A 226 12.08 -2.97 -4.82
N LYS A 227 12.48 -1.99 -5.63
CA LYS A 227 11.58 -0.93 -6.11
C LYS A 227 10.42 -1.55 -6.91
N THR A 228 9.28 -0.86 -6.94
CA THR A 228 8.09 -1.29 -7.69
C THR A 228 7.70 -0.20 -8.69
N PRO A 229 7.32 -0.56 -9.93
CA PRO A 229 6.84 0.39 -10.92
C PRO A 229 5.65 1.22 -10.42
N LEU A 230 5.62 2.47 -10.83
CA LEU A 230 4.48 3.35 -10.80
C LEU A 230 4.15 3.75 -12.24
N THR A 231 2.87 3.72 -12.60
CA THR A 231 2.37 4.20 -13.88
C THR A 231 1.46 5.39 -13.64
N GLY A 232 1.59 6.44 -14.43
CA GLY A 232 0.89 7.68 -14.13
C GLY A 232 1.07 8.74 -15.19
N PHE A 233 0.83 9.97 -14.80
CA PHE A 233 1.07 11.14 -15.63
C PHE A 233 1.56 12.33 -14.81
N VAL A 234 2.33 13.18 -15.47
CA VAL A 234 2.78 14.47 -14.98
C VAL A 234 2.03 15.55 -15.74
N SER A 235 1.46 16.51 -15.01
CA SER A 235 0.67 17.61 -15.60
C SER A 235 1.28 18.95 -15.20
N PRO A 236 1.23 19.95 -16.09
CA PRO A 236 1.58 21.32 -15.71
C PRO A 236 0.66 21.79 -14.58
N PRO A 237 1.11 22.74 -13.74
CA PRO A 237 0.23 23.31 -12.74
C PRO A 237 -0.95 24.04 -13.42
N PRO A 238 -2.14 24.04 -12.80
CA PRO A 238 -3.29 24.81 -13.28
C PRO A 238 -3.16 26.31 -13.00
N GLU A 239 -2.20 26.71 -12.17
CA GLU A 239 -1.96 28.09 -11.72
C GLU A 239 -0.74 28.65 -12.46
N GLU A 240 -0.85 29.83 -13.05
CA GLU A 240 0.18 30.47 -13.91
C GLU A 240 1.48 30.83 -13.16
N ASP A 241 1.42 31.02 -11.84
CA ASP A 241 2.59 31.37 -11.01
C ASP A 241 3.16 30.18 -10.23
N ALA A 242 2.64 28.97 -10.46
CA ALA A 242 3.06 27.79 -9.72
C ALA A 242 4.40 27.25 -10.21
N THR A 243 5.31 27.00 -9.26
CA THR A 243 6.65 26.44 -9.55
C THR A 243 6.71 24.92 -9.39
N TRP A 244 5.57 24.29 -9.13
CA TRP A 244 5.39 22.85 -8.96
C TRP A 244 4.65 22.24 -10.16
N PHE A 245 4.68 20.92 -10.27
CA PHE A 245 3.85 20.18 -11.22
C PHE A 245 3.06 19.08 -10.53
N GLN A 246 1.93 18.68 -11.14
CA GLN A 246 1.07 17.64 -10.58
C GLN A 246 1.54 16.27 -11.07
N VAL A 247 1.62 15.31 -10.16
CA VAL A 247 1.89 13.90 -10.45
C VAL A 247 0.71 13.07 -9.96
N VAL A 248 0.11 12.31 -10.87
CA VAL A 248 -0.88 11.29 -10.52
C VAL A 248 -0.31 9.94 -10.89
N GLY A 249 -0.24 9.03 -9.92
CA GLY A 249 0.41 7.74 -10.08
C GLY A 249 -0.42 6.60 -9.52
N TYR A 250 -0.30 5.44 -10.17
CA TYR A 250 -0.98 4.20 -9.84
C TYR A 250 0.05 3.07 -9.78
N SER A 251 0.14 2.39 -8.65
CA SER A 251 0.95 1.18 -8.54
C SER A 251 0.16 -0.02 -9.09
N PRO A 252 0.85 -1.07 -9.58
CA PRO A 252 0.16 -2.32 -9.89
C PRO A 252 -0.48 -2.90 -8.62
N THR A 253 -1.55 -3.67 -8.80
CA THR A 253 -2.14 -4.46 -7.71
C THR A 253 -1.30 -5.71 -7.51
N MET A 254 -0.58 -5.79 -6.39
CA MET A 254 0.29 -6.94 -6.09
C MET A 254 0.43 -7.18 -4.60
N ALA A 255 0.85 -8.39 -4.22
CA ALA A 255 1.07 -8.76 -2.83
C ALA A 255 2.38 -8.15 -2.29
N GLY A 256 2.35 -7.69 -1.03
CA GLY A 256 3.54 -7.23 -0.31
C GLY A 256 4.11 -5.87 -0.73
N ILE A 257 3.51 -5.18 -1.70
CA ILE A 257 3.93 -3.82 -2.08
C ILE A 257 3.62 -2.82 -0.97
N PHE A 258 4.55 -1.96 -0.61
CA PHE A 258 4.31 -0.88 0.35
C PHE A 258 4.86 0.45 -0.15
N MET A 259 4.27 1.53 0.35
CA MET A 259 4.74 2.88 0.06
C MET A 259 5.61 3.34 1.23
N ARG A 260 6.87 3.67 0.95
CA ARG A 260 7.80 4.24 1.93
C ARG A 260 7.80 5.75 1.79
N ILE A 261 7.55 6.43 2.91
CA ILE A 261 7.65 7.87 3.04
C ILE A 261 8.90 8.16 3.88
N ASN A 262 9.89 8.79 3.28
CA ASN A 262 11.04 9.32 4.00
C ASN A 262 10.80 10.81 4.30
N ARG A 263 10.76 11.16 5.59
CA ARG A 263 10.53 12.52 6.05
C ARG A 263 11.72 13.02 6.83
N GLN A 264 12.16 14.23 6.51
CA GLN A 264 13.30 14.86 7.15
C GLN A 264 13.18 14.85 8.68
N GLY A 265 14.24 14.39 9.35
CA GLY A 265 14.31 14.33 10.81
C GLY A 265 13.48 13.22 11.46
N THR A 266 12.94 12.27 10.69
CA THR A 266 12.21 11.11 11.19
C THR A 266 12.70 9.82 10.55
N GLU A 267 12.48 8.68 11.21
CA GLU A 267 12.73 7.38 10.58
C GLU A 267 11.75 7.16 9.41
N PRO A 268 12.19 6.51 8.31
CA PRO A 268 11.30 6.19 7.19
C PRO A 268 10.05 5.44 7.66
N SER A 269 8.88 5.89 7.19
CA SER A 269 7.59 5.29 7.51
C SER A 269 7.09 4.45 6.35
N ASP A 270 6.83 3.17 6.63
CA ASP A 270 6.23 2.25 5.66
C ASP A 270 4.70 2.26 5.84
N ILE A 271 4.00 2.70 4.80
CA ILE A 271 2.55 2.74 4.76
C ILE A 271 2.05 1.37 4.28
N GLU A 272 1.56 0.59 5.23
CA GLU A 272 0.99 -0.73 5.02
C GLU A 272 -0.36 -0.85 5.77
N PRO A 273 -1.48 -1.11 5.05
CA PRO A 273 -2.75 -1.39 5.71
C PRO A 273 -2.66 -2.67 6.55
N ASN A 274 -2.90 -2.53 7.86
CA ASN A 274 -3.14 -3.68 8.73
C ASN A 274 -4.56 -4.27 8.56
N TRP A 275 -4.79 -5.43 9.18
CA TRP A 275 -6.09 -6.13 9.17
C TRP A 275 -7.25 -5.28 9.72
N ALA A 276 -6.99 -4.34 10.64
CA ALA A 276 -8.03 -3.52 11.25
C ALA A 276 -8.59 -2.51 10.23
N HIS A 277 -7.73 -1.90 9.41
CA HIS A 277 -8.17 -1.04 8.31
C HIS A 277 -9.09 -1.80 7.35
N ARG A 278 -8.75 -3.05 7.04
CA ARG A 278 -9.59 -3.94 6.21
C ARG A 278 -10.93 -4.23 6.86
N ALA A 279 -10.93 -4.65 8.13
CA ALA A 279 -12.13 -5.03 8.85
C ALA A 279 -13.15 -3.88 8.97
N ILE A 280 -12.68 -2.64 9.10
CA ILE A 280 -13.54 -1.45 9.16
C ILE A 280 -14.20 -1.15 7.80
N LYS A 281 -13.54 -1.52 6.69
CA LYS A 281 -14.00 -1.21 5.33
C LYS A 281 -14.68 -2.38 4.62
N ASP A 282 -14.61 -3.60 5.18
CA ASP A 282 -15.28 -4.80 4.64
C ASP A 282 -16.67 -5.00 5.29
N PRO A 283 -17.78 -4.86 4.54
CA PRO A 283 -19.12 -5.10 5.06
C PRO A 283 -19.32 -6.50 5.64
N ILE A 284 -18.63 -7.53 5.10
CA ILE A 284 -18.73 -8.89 5.62
C ILE A 284 -18.05 -9.01 6.98
N ALA A 285 -16.88 -8.38 7.15
CA ALA A 285 -16.18 -8.39 8.43
C ALA A 285 -17.01 -7.72 9.53
N LEU A 286 -17.64 -6.57 9.21
CA LEU A 286 -18.56 -5.88 10.11
C LEU A 286 -19.80 -6.73 10.44
N GLY A 287 -20.40 -7.37 9.44
CA GLY A 287 -21.54 -8.26 9.64
C GLY A 287 -21.20 -9.47 10.50
N LEU A 288 -20.03 -10.08 10.27
CA LEU A 288 -19.54 -11.20 11.04
C LEU A 288 -19.25 -10.82 12.50
N ALA A 289 -18.64 -9.65 12.72
CA ALA A 289 -18.42 -9.11 14.06
C ALA A 289 -19.75 -8.95 14.81
N ALA A 290 -20.78 -8.38 14.18
CA ALA A 290 -22.11 -8.23 14.77
C ALA A 290 -22.75 -9.58 15.13
N VAL A 291 -22.66 -10.57 14.23
CA VAL A 291 -23.18 -11.93 14.49
C VAL A 291 -22.44 -12.59 15.65
N LEU A 292 -21.12 -12.46 15.73
CA LEU A 292 -20.32 -12.99 16.82
C LEU A 292 -20.65 -12.31 18.16
N THR A 293 -20.83 -10.99 18.18
CA THR A 293 -21.27 -10.26 19.37
C THR A 293 -22.65 -10.72 19.83
N MET A 294 -23.59 -10.92 18.91
CA MET A 294 -24.93 -11.43 19.21
C MET A 294 -24.89 -12.87 19.73
N ALA A 295 -24.09 -13.74 19.13
CA ALA A 295 -23.90 -15.11 19.57
C ALA A 295 -23.26 -15.19 20.97
N ALA A 296 -22.28 -14.34 21.25
CA ALA A 296 -21.64 -14.25 22.57
C ALA A 296 -22.64 -13.79 23.64
N ALA A 297 -23.43 -12.75 23.35
CA ALA A 297 -24.48 -12.29 24.24
C ALA A 297 -25.53 -13.38 24.51
N PHE A 298 -25.96 -14.12 23.48
CA PHE A 298 -26.88 -15.23 23.62
C PHE A 298 -26.29 -16.36 24.48
N ALA A 299 -25.03 -16.73 24.26
CA ALA A 299 -24.34 -17.73 25.06
C ALA A 299 -24.25 -17.33 26.54
N GLN A 300 -24.00 -16.04 26.82
CA GLN A 300 -23.97 -15.52 28.19
C GLN A 300 -25.34 -15.59 28.87
N ILE A 301 -26.43 -15.31 28.14
CA ILE A 301 -27.81 -15.47 28.65
C ILE A 301 -28.08 -16.94 28.98
N VAL A 302 -27.74 -17.87 28.07
CA VAL A 302 -27.94 -19.31 28.31
C VAL A 302 -27.14 -19.81 29.51
N ALA A 303 -25.87 -19.39 29.64
CA ALA A 303 -25.05 -19.73 30.79
C ALA A 303 -25.68 -19.22 32.11
N THR A 304 -26.16 -17.98 32.12
CA THR A 304 -26.84 -17.39 33.28
C THR A 304 -28.12 -18.15 33.64
N ILE A 305 -28.92 -18.56 32.65
CA ILE A 305 -30.12 -19.37 32.89
C ILE A 305 -29.76 -20.74 33.46
N VAL A 306 -28.73 -21.40 32.93
CA VAL A 306 -28.27 -22.72 33.42
C VAL A 306 -27.77 -22.63 34.86
N ASP A 307 -27.08 -21.54 35.23
CA ASP A 307 -26.61 -21.31 36.59
C ASP A 307 -27.76 -21.00 37.57
N LEU A 308 -28.86 -20.40 37.09
CA LEU A 308 -30.06 -20.12 37.88
C LEU A 308 -30.95 -21.34 38.11
N VAL A 309 -30.87 -22.38 37.27
CA VAL A 309 -31.61 -23.62 37.51
C VAL A 309 -31.02 -24.30 38.75
N PRO A 310 -31.77 -24.38 39.87
CA PRO A 310 -31.24 -24.94 41.10
C PRO A 310 -30.81 -26.38 40.84
N ARG A 311 -29.50 -26.63 40.90
CA ARG A 311 -28.95 -27.97 41.04
C ARG A 311 -29.56 -28.54 42.31
N ASP A 312 -30.58 -29.36 42.11
CA ASP A 312 -31.32 -30.10 43.12
C ASP A 312 -30.34 -30.56 44.21
N ARG A 313 -30.33 -29.83 45.33
CA ARG A 313 -29.45 -30.05 46.49
C ARG A 313 -29.92 -31.32 47.18
N ARG A 314 -29.76 -32.48 46.53
CA ARG A 314 -30.01 -33.81 47.11
C ARG A 314 -28.81 -34.36 47.89
N HIS A 315 -27.92 -33.48 48.33
CA HIS A 315 -27.08 -33.75 49.47
C HIS A 315 -27.41 -32.68 50.50
N ALA A 316 -28.32 -33.04 51.39
CA ALA A 316 -28.34 -32.52 52.75
C ALA A 316 -26.97 -32.86 53.37
N GLU A 317 -25.97 -32.06 53.03
CA GLU A 317 -24.69 -32.04 53.72
C GLU A 317 -24.99 -31.46 55.10
N VAL A 318 -25.04 -32.37 56.08
CA VAL A 318 -25.10 -32.10 57.50
C VAL A 318 -24.06 -31.03 57.80
N ALA A 319 -24.53 -29.83 58.15
CA ALA A 319 -23.65 -28.69 58.42
C ALA A 319 -22.59 -29.11 59.46
N PRO A 320 -21.28 -29.08 59.14
CA PRO A 320 -20.28 -29.23 60.17
C PRO A 320 -20.45 -28.06 61.17
N PRO A 321 -20.34 -28.33 62.48
CA PRO A 321 -20.57 -27.32 63.51
C PRO A 321 -19.61 -26.14 63.32
N PRO A 322 -20.03 -24.91 63.64
CA PRO A 322 -19.22 -23.72 63.46
C PRO A 322 -17.92 -23.87 64.25
N SER A 323 -16.78 -23.92 63.54
CA SER A 323 -15.48 -23.88 64.19
C SER A 323 -15.31 -22.51 64.85
N ARG A 324 -15.24 -22.51 66.18
CA ARG A 324 -14.94 -21.35 67.01
C ARG A 324 -13.66 -20.68 66.49
N LYS A 325 -13.79 -19.56 65.77
CA LYS A 325 -12.69 -18.63 65.56
C LYS A 325 -12.27 -18.08 66.92
N LYS A 326 -11.14 -18.57 67.44
CA LYS A 326 -10.44 -17.94 68.57
C LYS A 326 -10.05 -16.53 68.12
N VAL A 327 -10.73 -15.53 68.66
CA VAL A 327 -10.33 -14.13 68.59
C VAL A 327 -9.04 -13.99 69.39
N SER A 328 -7.90 -14.09 68.70
CA SER A 328 -6.60 -13.70 69.25
C SER A 328 -6.53 -12.18 69.22
N ALA A 329 -6.79 -11.56 70.37
CA ALA A 329 -6.53 -10.15 70.62
C ALA A 329 -5.01 -9.91 70.64
N ALA A 330 -4.42 -9.63 69.47
CA ALA A 330 -3.04 -9.16 69.36
C ALA A 330 -3.00 -7.63 69.44
N ARG A 331 -2.94 -7.16 70.68
CA ARG A 331 -2.50 -5.83 71.11
C ARG A 331 -1.00 -5.66 70.82
N LYS A 332 -0.59 -4.68 69.99
CA LYS A 332 0.70 -3.95 70.15
C LYS A 332 0.77 -2.74 69.19
N VAL A 333 0.70 -1.51 69.71
CA VAL A 333 1.84 -0.57 69.94
C VAL A 333 2.32 0.04 68.61
N ARG A 334 1.91 1.26 68.24
CA ARG A 334 2.40 2.60 68.65
C ARG A 334 3.89 2.82 68.37
N GLU A 335 4.20 3.55 67.29
CA GLU A 335 5.37 4.45 67.07
C GLU A 335 5.15 5.08 65.68
N ARG A 336 4.95 6.39 65.46
CA ARG A 336 5.61 7.65 65.89
C ARG A 336 7.06 7.78 65.43
N LYS A 337 7.26 8.36 64.23
CA LYS A 337 8.41 9.18 63.77
C LYS A 337 7.98 9.80 62.43
N ARG A 338 7.68 11.11 62.29
CA ARG A 338 8.50 12.34 62.38
C ARG A 338 9.79 12.31 61.54
N GLY A 339 9.67 12.86 60.32
CA GLY A 339 10.62 13.75 59.63
C GLY A 339 11.79 13.12 58.88
N PRO A 340 12.52 13.92 58.07
CA PRO A 340 12.27 15.30 57.63
C PRO A 340 11.49 15.41 56.31
#